data_AF-A0A422P368-F1
#
_entry.id   AF-A0A422P368-F1
#
_cell.length_a   1.000
_cell.length_b   1.000
_cell.length_c   1.000
_cell.angle_alpha   90.00
_cell.angle_beta   90.00
_cell.angle_gamma   90.00
#
_symmetry.space_group_name_H-M   'P 1'
#
loop_
_entity.id
_entity.type
_entity.pdbx_description
1 polymer ?
#
loop_
_entity_poly.entity_id
_entity_poly.type
_entity_poly.pdbx_seq_one_letter_code
_entity_poly.pdbx_strand_id
1 'polypeptide(L)'
;MSSKKIGEIQRNEEFRIPLEGQGSEGTLPPERWPLLLKNYDQMNVRSSHFSVLECGWSPLRRPLKEYVKYGMINLDKPSNPSSHEVVSWIKRILKCDKTGHAGTLDPKVTGALIICIDRATRLVKSQQNAGKTYVGVLRLHDTVSQKRVLAALQRLTGPCFQRPPLIAAVKRQLRVRNIYSNQLVEYDKHRHLAVFETHCEAGTYIRTLCVHLGLILGVGGHMEELRRIRTGVISEDDHVSTMHDVLDAQWLYENEKDETYLRRVILPCEYLLTNYKRVVVKDSAVNAVCYGAKLMIPGLSRFDNGIERDDVIVLITTKGEAIALAYAEMSTSQLASVDHGIVARSKRVIMDRDTYPRRWGLGPVAVKKRSMMKDGLLDKYGRPQANTPSDWYYVDYGGVKSNAEGVQYGEAPRKSTKRPRSAEEESE
;
A
#
# COMPACT_ATOMS: atom_id res chain seq x y z
N MET A 1 19.10 -25.86 -0.79
CA MET A 1 18.22 -25.76 -1.99
C MET A 1 18.62 -24.54 -2.82
N SER A 2 18.68 -24.69 -4.14
CA SER A 2 18.87 -23.58 -5.10
C SER A 2 17.70 -22.59 -5.07
N SER A 3 17.94 -21.32 -5.37
CA SER A 3 16.93 -20.25 -5.43
C SER A 3 15.76 -20.60 -6.36
N LYS A 4 16.04 -21.22 -7.52
CA LYS A 4 14.99 -21.66 -8.46
C LYS A 4 14.02 -22.66 -7.83
N LYS A 5 14.56 -23.68 -7.14
CA LYS A 5 13.77 -24.70 -6.45
C LYS A 5 12.93 -24.10 -5.32
N ILE A 6 13.45 -23.11 -4.59
CA ILE A 6 12.70 -22.39 -3.56
C ILE A 6 11.51 -21.64 -4.19
N GLY A 7 11.75 -20.92 -5.29
CA GLY A 7 10.70 -20.18 -5.99
C GLY A 7 9.59 -21.06 -6.58
N GLU A 8 9.94 -22.26 -7.06
CA GLU A 8 8.96 -23.26 -7.50
C GLU A 8 8.09 -23.74 -6.34
N ILE A 9 8.72 -24.10 -5.21
CA ILE A 9 7.99 -24.51 -4.01
C ILE A 9 7.08 -23.38 -3.51
N GLN A 10 7.57 -22.15 -3.47
CA GLN A 10 6.81 -20.96 -3.07
C GLN A 10 5.55 -20.72 -3.92
N ARG A 11 5.58 -21.08 -5.21
CA ARG A 11 4.44 -20.94 -6.12
C ARG A 11 3.46 -22.10 -6.05
N ASN A 12 3.93 -23.30 -5.72
CA ASN A 12 3.12 -24.52 -5.80
C ASN A 12 2.49 -24.92 -4.45
N GLU A 13 3.16 -24.66 -3.33
CA GLU A 13 2.69 -25.01 -1.99
C GLU A 13 1.77 -23.94 -1.37
N GLU A 14 0.86 -24.40 -0.50
CA GLU A 14 0.03 -23.50 0.28
C GLU A 14 0.73 -23.04 1.56
N PHE A 15 1.10 -21.76 1.59
CA PHE A 15 1.67 -21.15 2.79
C PHE A 15 0.56 -20.53 3.64
N ARG A 16 0.43 -21.04 4.87
CA ARG A 16 -0.53 -20.56 5.85
C ARG A 16 0.03 -20.74 7.26
N ILE A 17 -0.16 -19.74 8.11
CA ILE A 17 0.19 -19.85 9.53
C ILE A 17 -0.59 -21.02 10.16
N PRO A 18 0.10 -22.02 10.73
CA PRO A 18 -0.54 -23.21 11.28
C PRO A 18 -1.36 -22.90 12.54
N LEU A 19 -2.35 -23.75 12.80
CA LEU A 19 -3.08 -23.77 14.07
C LEU A 19 -2.20 -24.36 15.18
N GLU A 20 -2.52 -24.05 16.43
CA GLU A 20 -1.80 -24.64 17.57
C GLU A 20 -1.84 -26.16 17.56
N GLY A 21 -0.70 -26.80 17.81
CA GLY A 21 -0.58 -28.26 17.83
C GLY A 21 -0.44 -28.92 16.46
N GLN A 22 -0.64 -28.19 15.36
CA GLN A 22 -0.30 -28.64 14.01
C GLN A 22 1.07 -28.07 13.66
N GLY A 23 2.06 -28.95 13.44
CA GLY A 23 3.39 -28.51 12.98
C GLY A 23 3.30 -27.82 11.62
N SER A 24 4.31 -27.03 11.24
CA SER A 24 4.42 -26.57 9.86
C SER A 24 4.79 -27.76 8.98
N GLU A 25 3.81 -28.40 8.33
CA GLU A 25 4.03 -29.50 7.37
C GLU A 25 4.66 -29.02 6.05
N GLY A 26 5.03 -27.74 5.94
CA GLY A 26 5.59 -27.15 4.72
C GLY A 26 7.02 -27.62 4.43
N THR A 27 7.34 -27.79 3.15
CA THR A 27 8.68 -28.23 2.68
C THR A 27 9.76 -27.17 2.97
N LEU A 28 9.36 -25.90 3.15
CA LEU A 28 10.26 -24.79 3.44
C LEU A 28 10.17 -24.34 4.90
N PRO A 29 11.31 -24.00 5.52
CA PRO A 29 11.31 -23.39 6.85
C PRO A 29 10.77 -21.94 6.79
N PRO A 30 10.24 -21.39 7.89
CA PRO A 30 9.58 -20.08 7.94
C PRO A 30 10.36 -18.91 7.33
N GLU A 31 11.70 -18.92 7.38
CA GLU A 31 12.54 -17.85 6.82
C GLU A 31 12.57 -17.85 5.30
N ARG A 32 12.09 -18.93 4.68
CA ARG A 32 11.95 -19.09 3.23
C ARG A 32 10.51 -19.04 2.77
N TRP A 33 9.56 -18.75 3.66
CA TRP A 33 8.17 -18.52 3.24
C TRP A 33 8.07 -17.24 2.42
N PRO A 34 7.12 -17.16 1.48
CA PRO A 34 7.05 -16.05 0.56
C PRO A 34 6.51 -14.78 1.23
N LEU A 35 7.01 -13.63 0.76
CA LEU A 35 6.41 -12.32 0.97
C LEU A 35 6.18 -11.99 2.45
N LEU A 36 4.94 -11.64 2.82
CA LEU A 36 4.56 -11.20 4.16
C LEU A 36 4.53 -12.32 5.19
N LEU A 37 4.66 -13.59 4.78
CA LEU A 37 4.75 -14.72 5.70
C LEU A 37 6.19 -15.13 6.03
N LYS A 38 7.20 -14.52 5.41
CA LYS A 38 8.60 -14.76 5.74
C LYS A 38 8.85 -14.48 7.22
N ASN A 39 9.47 -15.40 7.97
CA ASN A 39 9.72 -15.25 9.41
C ASN A 39 8.42 -15.04 10.22
N TYR A 40 7.33 -15.76 9.92
CA TYR A 40 6.08 -15.63 10.69
C TYR A 40 6.19 -16.19 12.12
N ASP A 41 7.13 -17.11 12.33
CA ASP A 41 7.45 -17.80 13.57
C ASP A 41 8.11 -16.86 14.59
N GLN A 42 8.83 -15.84 14.12
CA GLN A 42 9.43 -14.79 14.95
C GLN A 42 8.41 -13.76 15.47
N MET A 43 7.14 -13.84 15.03
CA MET A 43 6.08 -12.95 15.49
C MET A 43 5.56 -13.36 16.86
N ASN A 44 5.20 -12.38 17.68
CA ASN A 44 4.51 -12.63 18.95
C ASN A 44 3.14 -13.25 18.73
N VAL A 45 2.77 -14.23 19.55
CA VAL A 45 1.48 -14.91 19.49
C VAL A 45 0.55 -14.32 20.54
N ARG A 46 -0.54 -13.68 20.11
CA ARG A 46 -1.63 -13.27 21.00
C ARG A 46 -2.66 -14.38 21.15
N SER A 47 -3.00 -15.02 20.03
CA SER A 47 -3.99 -16.09 19.99
C SER A 47 -3.75 -17.00 18.80
N SER A 48 -3.55 -18.27 19.13
CA SER A 48 -3.32 -19.41 18.26
C SER A 48 -4.62 -20.15 17.89
N HIS A 49 -5.68 -19.96 18.66
CA HIS A 49 -7.02 -20.49 18.38
C HIS A 49 -7.85 -19.53 17.53
N PHE A 50 -8.12 -19.93 16.29
CA PHE A 50 -9.05 -19.24 15.40
C PHE A 50 -9.73 -20.23 14.44
N SER A 51 -10.95 -19.89 14.01
CA SER A 51 -11.66 -20.66 13.00
C SER A 51 -11.04 -20.38 11.63
N VAL A 52 -10.48 -21.42 11.03
CA VAL A 52 -9.98 -21.43 9.66
C VAL A 52 -11.14 -21.24 8.68
N LEU A 53 -10.95 -20.35 7.70
CA LEU A 53 -11.85 -20.22 6.56
C LEU A 53 -11.16 -20.64 5.25
N GLU A 54 -11.90 -21.37 4.42
CA GLU A 54 -11.46 -21.86 3.09
C GLU A 54 -11.55 -20.78 1.99
N CYS A 55 -11.83 -19.52 2.34
CA CYS A 55 -11.91 -18.40 1.41
C CYS A 55 -10.58 -17.64 1.30
N GLY A 56 -10.35 -16.94 0.18
CA GLY A 56 -9.10 -16.23 -0.08
C GLY A 56 -7.96 -17.16 -0.48
N TRP A 57 -6.84 -16.58 -0.93
CA TRP A 57 -5.70 -17.31 -1.49
C TRP A 57 -4.38 -16.75 -1.00
N SER A 58 -3.40 -17.62 -0.75
CA SER A 58 -2.03 -17.16 -0.59
C SER A 58 -1.59 -16.37 -1.84
N PRO A 59 -0.86 -15.24 -1.72
CA PRO A 59 -0.64 -14.30 -2.83
C PRO A 59 -0.09 -14.93 -4.12
N LEU A 60 0.83 -15.89 -4.02
CA LEU A 60 1.43 -16.56 -5.18
C LEU A 60 0.52 -17.59 -5.84
N ARG A 61 -0.49 -18.11 -5.13
CA ARG A 61 -1.44 -19.13 -5.60
C ARG A 61 -2.79 -18.58 -6.02
N ARG A 62 -2.93 -17.26 -6.11
CA ARG A 62 -4.16 -16.64 -6.63
C ARG A 62 -4.47 -17.17 -8.05
N PRO A 63 -5.74 -17.46 -8.37
CA PRO A 63 -6.19 -17.63 -9.75
C PRO A 63 -5.77 -16.42 -10.58
N LEU A 64 -5.41 -16.59 -11.85
CA LEU A 64 -4.75 -15.54 -12.63
C LEU A 64 -5.50 -14.21 -12.63
N LYS A 65 -6.83 -14.25 -12.75
CA LYS A 65 -7.65 -13.03 -12.70
C LYS A 65 -7.48 -12.25 -11.39
N GLU A 66 -7.49 -12.94 -10.24
CA GLU A 66 -7.25 -12.29 -8.94
C GLU A 66 -5.76 -11.93 -8.77
N TYR A 67 -4.85 -12.72 -9.34
CA TYR A 67 -3.42 -12.42 -9.32
C TYR A 67 -3.10 -11.10 -10.02
N VAL A 68 -3.61 -10.90 -11.24
CA VAL A 68 -3.47 -9.65 -12.02
C VAL A 68 -4.14 -8.48 -11.30
N LYS A 69 -5.34 -8.69 -10.76
CA LYS A 69 -6.11 -7.67 -10.05
C LYS A 69 -5.41 -7.15 -8.79
N TYR A 70 -4.68 -7.99 -8.08
CA TYR A 70 -3.80 -7.61 -6.97
C TYR A 70 -2.32 -7.53 -7.41
N GLY A 71 -2.08 -7.25 -8.69
CA GLY A 71 -0.78 -7.26 -9.31
C GLY A 71 -0.10 -5.90 -9.34
N MET A 72 1.23 -5.94 -9.41
CA MET A 72 2.08 -4.82 -9.75
C MET A 72 3.18 -5.28 -10.71
N ILE A 73 3.70 -4.36 -11.51
CA ILE A 73 4.81 -4.60 -12.43
C ILE A 73 5.94 -3.66 -12.02
N ASN A 74 7.15 -4.19 -11.85
CA ASN A 74 8.36 -3.39 -11.79
C ASN A 74 8.85 -3.16 -13.23
N LEU A 75 8.40 -2.07 -13.86
CA LEU A 75 8.67 -1.83 -15.27
C LEU A 75 9.98 -1.06 -15.45
N ASP A 76 10.86 -1.50 -16.35
CA ASP A 76 11.93 -0.66 -16.87
C ASP A 76 11.33 0.32 -17.89
N LYS A 77 11.06 1.55 -17.45
CA LYS A 77 10.47 2.57 -18.31
C LYS A 77 11.48 2.95 -19.41
N PRO A 78 11.09 2.91 -20.70
CA PRO A 78 11.96 3.41 -21.77
C PRO A 78 12.09 4.93 -21.73
N SER A 79 13.14 5.45 -22.36
CA SER A 79 13.29 6.88 -22.58
C SER A 79 12.33 7.36 -23.66
N ASN A 80 11.87 8.61 -23.55
CA ASN A 80 10.94 9.35 -24.40
C ASN A 80 9.47 9.40 -23.98
N PRO A 81 8.72 8.29 -23.81
CA PRO A 81 7.31 8.41 -23.43
C PRO A 81 7.19 8.90 -21.98
N SER A 82 6.13 9.66 -21.70
CA SER A 82 5.79 10.01 -20.32
C SER A 82 5.37 8.78 -19.52
N SER A 83 5.50 8.82 -18.19
CA SER A 83 4.99 7.73 -17.35
C SER A 83 3.50 7.46 -17.54
N HIS A 84 2.69 8.49 -17.84
CA HIS A 84 1.26 8.34 -18.03
C HIS A 84 0.92 7.59 -19.33
N GLU A 85 1.64 7.86 -20.42
CA GLU A 85 1.49 7.14 -21.69
C GLU A 85 1.85 5.65 -21.52
N VAL A 86 2.99 5.37 -20.89
CA VAL A 86 3.43 4.00 -20.59
C VAL A 86 2.37 3.25 -19.78
N VAL A 87 1.85 3.86 -18.71
CA VAL A 87 0.81 3.26 -17.86
C VAL A 87 -0.51 3.03 -18.62
N SER A 88 -0.84 3.91 -19.56
CA SER A 88 -2.01 3.75 -20.44
C SER A 88 -1.83 2.60 -21.44
N TRP A 89 -0.62 2.39 -21.98
CA TRP A 89 -0.33 1.26 -22.86
C TRP A 89 -0.38 -0.06 -22.11
N ILE A 90 0.20 -0.13 -20.90
CA ILE A 90 0.14 -1.33 -20.05
C ILE A 90 -1.31 -1.69 -19.71
N LYS A 91 -2.16 -0.70 -19.39
CA LYS A 91 -3.60 -0.91 -19.19
C LYS A 91 -4.27 -1.55 -20.41
N ARG A 92 -3.94 -1.06 -21.61
CA ARG A 92 -4.50 -1.56 -22.87
C ARG A 92 -4.03 -2.98 -23.18
N ILE A 93 -2.74 -3.26 -22.97
CA ILE A 93 -2.15 -4.59 -23.17
C ILE A 93 -2.83 -5.60 -22.25
N LEU A 94 -2.85 -5.33 -20.93
CA LEU A 94 -3.39 -6.26 -19.94
C LEU A 94 -4.93 -6.31 -19.88
N LYS A 95 -5.63 -5.44 -20.65
CA LYS A 95 -7.09 -5.33 -20.68
C LYS A 95 -7.72 -5.20 -19.28
N CYS A 96 -7.06 -4.47 -18.38
CA CYS A 96 -7.50 -4.25 -17.00
C CYS A 96 -8.27 -2.93 -16.82
N ASP A 97 -9.00 -2.81 -15.71
CA ASP A 97 -9.89 -1.67 -15.48
C ASP A 97 -9.11 -0.42 -15.09
N LYS A 98 -8.06 -0.58 -14.26
CA LYS A 98 -7.33 0.53 -13.70
C LYS A 98 -5.84 0.24 -13.56
N THR A 99 -5.03 1.22 -13.90
CA THR A 99 -3.59 1.23 -13.61
C THR A 99 -3.20 2.54 -12.95
N GLY A 100 -2.07 2.53 -12.24
CA GLY A 100 -1.45 3.72 -11.66
C GLY A 100 0.00 3.47 -11.30
N HIS A 101 0.82 4.51 -11.15
CA HIS A 101 2.26 4.34 -10.96
C HIS A 101 2.82 5.05 -9.72
N ALA A 102 3.91 4.50 -9.17
CA ALA A 102 4.54 4.90 -7.90
C ALA A 102 5.43 6.16 -7.97
N GLY A 103 5.14 7.08 -8.90
CA GLY A 103 5.87 8.35 -9.04
C GLY A 103 6.34 8.57 -10.47
N THR A 104 6.06 9.76 -10.99
CA THR A 104 6.33 10.16 -12.37
C THR A 104 7.84 10.21 -12.63
N LEU A 105 8.26 9.59 -13.72
CA LEU A 105 9.56 9.80 -14.34
C LEU A 105 9.35 10.77 -15.50
N ASP A 106 10.23 11.75 -15.62
CA ASP A 106 10.22 12.65 -16.77
C ASP A 106 10.41 11.85 -18.08
N PRO A 107 9.95 12.35 -19.23
CA PRO A 107 10.01 11.67 -20.52
C PRO A 107 11.35 10.97 -20.81
N LYS A 108 12.47 11.69 -20.64
CA LYS A 108 13.83 11.19 -20.92
C LYS A 108 14.41 10.25 -19.84
N VAL A 109 13.73 10.08 -18.71
CA VAL A 109 14.23 9.31 -17.56
C VAL A 109 13.80 7.85 -17.69
N THR A 110 14.75 6.94 -17.50
CA THR A 110 14.54 5.48 -17.61
C THR A 110 14.51 4.81 -16.24
N GLY A 111 14.29 3.49 -16.23
CA GLY A 111 14.44 2.66 -15.04
C GLY A 111 13.11 2.36 -14.33
N ALA A 112 13.25 1.88 -13.09
CA ALA A 112 12.19 1.26 -12.31
C ALA A 112 10.96 2.17 -12.14
N LEU A 113 9.85 1.80 -12.77
CA LEU A 113 8.53 2.39 -12.64
C LEU A 113 7.57 1.32 -12.16
N ILE A 114 7.24 1.35 -10.87
CA ILE A 114 6.23 0.44 -10.33
C ILE A 114 4.85 0.87 -10.86
N ILE A 115 4.20 -0.04 -11.57
CA ILE A 115 2.84 0.09 -12.08
C ILE A 115 1.95 -0.86 -11.29
N CYS A 116 0.98 -0.32 -10.56
CA CYS A 116 -0.04 -1.11 -9.88
C CYS A 116 -1.25 -1.32 -10.80
N ILE A 117 -1.86 -2.51 -10.70
CA ILE A 117 -3.03 -2.92 -11.47
C ILE A 117 -4.26 -3.01 -10.53
N ASP A 118 -5.43 -2.62 -11.01
CA ASP A 118 -6.75 -2.67 -10.36
C ASP A 118 -6.74 -2.38 -8.86
N ARG A 119 -6.81 -3.41 -8.01
CA ARG A 119 -6.85 -3.27 -6.54
C ARG A 119 -5.54 -2.74 -5.98
N ALA A 120 -4.41 -3.14 -6.55
CA ALA A 120 -3.10 -2.64 -6.15
C ALA A 120 -2.96 -1.13 -6.37
N THR A 121 -3.77 -0.50 -7.24
CA THR A 121 -3.74 0.97 -7.42
C THR A 121 -4.02 1.74 -6.13
N ARG A 122 -4.62 1.09 -5.13
CA ARG A 122 -4.83 1.64 -3.80
C ARG A 122 -3.53 1.96 -3.05
N LEU A 123 -2.43 1.30 -3.42
CA LEU A 123 -1.08 1.47 -2.84
C LEU A 123 -0.26 2.55 -3.53
N VAL A 124 -0.69 3.08 -4.69
CA VAL A 124 0.08 4.07 -5.46
C VAL A 124 0.51 5.27 -4.61
N LYS A 125 -0.39 5.78 -3.76
CA LYS A 125 -0.09 6.93 -2.88
C LYS A 125 1.02 6.64 -1.87
N SER A 126 1.08 5.44 -1.29
CA SER A 126 2.18 5.10 -0.35
C SER A 126 3.49 4.94 -1.10
N GLN A 127 3.45 4.32 -2.29
CA GLN A 127 4.64 4.11 -3.11
C GLN A 127 5.19 5.41 -3.71
N GLN A 128 4.33 6.38 -4.05
CA GLN A 128 4.75 7.72 -4.46
C GLN A 128 5.58 8.42 -3.38
N ASN A 129 5.22 8.25 -2.11
CA ASN A 129 5.90 8.87 -0.97
C ASN A 129 7.14 8.09 -0.50
N ALA A 130 7.35 6.86 -0.98
CA ALA A 130 8.53 6.08 -0.62
C ALA A 130 9.83 6.72 -1.12
N GLY A 131 10.94 6.50 -0.43
CA GLY A 131 12.27 6.93 -0.87
C GLY A 131 12.62 6.38 -2.25
N LYS A 132 13.45 7.12 -3.00
CA LYS A 132 13.85 6.79 -4.37
C LYS A 132 15.37 6.83 -4.48
N THR A 133 15.94 5.95 -5.30
CA THR A 133 17.36 5.98 -5.64
C THR A 133 17.53 6.15 -7.14
N TYR A 134 18.46 7.02 -7.52
CA TYR A 134 18.77 7.32 -8.91
C TYR A 134 20.27 7.20 -9.17
N VAL A 135 20.60 6.85 -10.41
CA VAL A 135 21.91 7.10 -11.00
C VAL A 135 21.75 8.26 -11.97
N GLY A 136 22.45 9.35 -11.70
CA GLY A 136 22.41 10.57 -12.48
C GLY A 136 23.74 10.86 -13.16
N VAL A 137 23.67 11.43 -14.36
CA VAL A 137 24.81 11.97 -15.08
C VAL A 137 24.75 13.49 -15.01
N LEU A 138 25.69 14.08 -14.29
CA LEU A 138 25.89 15.53 -14.21
C LEU A 138 26.88 15.96 -15.29
N ARG A 139 26.46 16.89 -16.15
CA ARG A 139 27.34 17.59 -17.07
C ARG A 139 27.71 18.97 -16.52
N LEU A 140 28.98 19.13 -16.20
CA LEU A 140 29.56 20.41 -15.80
C LEU A 140 29.87 21.25 -17.04
N HIS A 141 29.81 22.58 -16.91
CA HIS A 141 30.10 23.47 -18.05
C HIS A 141 31.59 23.80 -18.19
N ASP A 142 32.41 23.42 -17.21
CA ASP A 142 33.87 23.50 -17.28
C ASP A 142 34.52 22.43 -16.39
N THR A 143 35.84 22.31 -16.51
CA THR A 143 36.70 21.35 -15.85
C THR A 143 36.83 21.63 -14.35
N VAL A 144 36.63 20.59 -13.54
CA VAL A 144 36.76 20.67 -12.08
C VAL A 144 37.62 19.52 -11.57
N SER A 145 38.27 19.67 -10.41
CA SER A 145 38.96 18.54 -9.80
C SER A 145 37.97 17.57 -9.15
N GLN A 146 38.21 16.26 -9.28
CA GLN A 146 37.36 15.21 -8.70
C GLN A 146 37.10 15.41 -7.19
N LYS A 147 38.13 15.85 -6.44
CA LYS A 147 38.02 16.16 -5.01
C LYS A 147 36.96 17.21 -4.72
N ARG A 148 36.86 18.25 -5.55
CA ARG A 148 35.83 19.30 -5.41
C ARG A 148 34.44 18.77 -5.75
N VAL A 149 34.31 17.93 -6.78
CA VAL A 149 33.03 17.29 -7.14
C VAL A 149 32.52 16.42 -5.99
N LEU A 150 33.38 15.58 -5.41
CA LEU A 150 33.06 14.74 -4.25
C LEU A 150 32.60 15.60 -3.06
N ALA A 151 33.35 16.66 -2.72
CA ALA A 151 33.01 17.54 -1.62
C ALA A 151 31.67 18.27 -1.84
N ALA A 152 31.37 18.70 -3.07
CA ALA A 152 30.09 19.33 -3.41
C ALA A 152 28.92 18.36 -3.29
N LEU A 153 29.09 17.09 -3.71
CA LEU A 153 28.09 16.04 -3.54
C LEU A 153 27.81 15.76 -2.06
N GLN A 154 28.85 15.65 -1.23
CA GLN A 154 28.71 15.44 0.21
C GLN A 154 28.04 16.62 0.91
N ARG A 155 28.31 17.84 0.46
CA ARG A 155 27.66 19.06 0.98
C ARG A 155 26.16 19.10 0.70
N LEU A 156 25.69 18.44 -0.35
CA LEU A 156 24.27 18.31 -0.70
C LEU A 156 23.64 17.01 -0.19
N THR A 157 24.18 16.45 0.89
CA THR A 157 23.56 15.37 1.66
C THR A 157 22.83 15.95 2.87
N GLY A 158 21.69 15.38 3.23
CA GLY A 158 20.80 15.87 4.29
C GLY A 158 19.69 16.79 3.76
N PRO A 159 19.14 17.67 4.62
CA PRO A 159 18.01 18.53 4.27
C PRO A 159 18.45 19.62 3.29
N CYS A 160 17.97 19.54 2.05
CA CYS A 160 18.31 20.47 0.99
C CYS A 160 17.11 21.35 0.60
N PHE A 161 17.35 22.65 0.46
CA PHE A 161 16.38 23.55 -0.14
C PHE A 161 16.27 23.28 -1.64
N GLN A 162 15.04 23.12 -2.13
CA GLN A 162 14.76 22.98 -3.55
C GLN A 162 13.54 23.82 -3.92
N ARG A 163 13.60 24.40 -5.13
CA ARG A 163 12.43 24.91 -5.82
C ARG A 163 12.17 24.01 -7.03
N PRO A 164 10.93 23.54 -7.26
CA PRO A 164 10.59 22.78 -8.46
C PRO A 164 11.04 23.52 -9.75
N PRO A 165 11.44 22.77 -10.80
CA PRO A 165 11.74 23.35 -12.10
C PRO A 165 10.48 23.98 -12.73
N LEU A 166 10.66 24.71 -13.83
CA LEU A 166 9.55 25.36 -14.53
C LEU A 166 8.49 24.35 -15.00
N ILE A 167 8.93 23.24 -15.55
CA ILE A 167 8.07 22.13 -15.97
C ILE A 167 8.03 21.12 -14.83
N ALA A 168 6.96 21.17 -14.04
CA ALA A 168 6.73 20.29 -12.91
C ALA A 168 5.22 20.06 -12.70
N ALA A 169 4.85 18.88 -12.19
CA ALA A 169 3.46 18.55 -11.87
C ALA A 169 2.93 19.19 -10.57
N VAL A 170 3.76 20.00 -9.89
CA VAL A 170 3.48 20.56 -8.56
C VAL A 170 3.78 22.05 -8.52
N LYS A 171 3.07 22.79 -7.66
CA LYS A 171 3.27 24.24 -7.50
C LYS A 171 4.72 24.57 -7.18
N ARG A 172 5.26 25.57 -7.87
CA ARG A 172 6.65 25.99 -7.75
C ARG A 172 6.87 26.86 -6.52
N GLN A 173 7.15 26.23 -5.39
CA GLN A 173 7.45 26.88 -4.11
C GLN A 173 8.74 26.30 -3.50
N LEU A 174 9.43 27.11 -2.69
CA LEU A 174 10.61 26.65 -1.96
C LEU A 174 10.18 25.60 -0.94
N ARG A 175 10.93 24.49 -0.88
CA ARG A 175 10.67 23.39 0.03
C ARG A 175 11.96 22.71 0.43
N VAL A 176 11.94 22.01 1.56
CA VAL A 176 13.05 21.17 2.01
C VAL A 176 12.79 19.74 1.54
N ARG A 177 13.82 19.09 1.01
CA ARG A 177 13.83 17.66 0.70
C ARG A 177 15.10 17.02 1.20
N ASN A 178 14.98 15.84 1.79
CA ASN A 178 16.12 15.15 2.34
C ASN A 178 16.82 14.29 1.28
N ILE A 179 18.13 14.45 1.15
CA ILE A 179 18.99 13.52 0.42
C ILE A 179 19.68 12.64 1.46
N TYR A 180 19.38 11.36 1.47
CA TYR A 180 19.90 10.43 2.47
C TYR A 180 21.36 10.07 2.21
N SER A 181 21.75 9.92 0.94
CA SER A 181 23.13 9.66 0.55
C SER A 181 23.41 10.15 -0.87
N ASN A 182 24.66 10.56 -1.12
CA ASN A 182 25.22 10.81 -2.44
C ASN A 182 26.55 10.06 -2.56
N GLN A 183 26.75 9.35 -3.65
CA GLN A 183 27.97 8.63 -3.95
C GLN A 183 28.44 8.96 -5.37
N LEU A 184 29.67 9.43 -5.51
CA LEU A 184 30.29 9.58 -6.83
C LEU A 184 30.70 8.19 -7.31
N VAL A 185 30.22 7.79 -8.47
CA VAL A 185 30.55 6.51 -9.11
C VAL A 185 31.74 6.68 -10.03
N GLU A 186 31.68 7.67 -10.92
CA GLU A 186 32.71 7.93 -11.92
C GLU A 186 32.80 9.43 -12.22
N TYR A 187 33.99 9.92 -12.54
CA TYR A 187 34.18 11.29 -13.03
C TYR A 187 35.17 11.34 -14.19
N ASP A 188 34.67 11.74 -15.36
CA ASP A 188 35.49 12.02 -16.53
C ASP A 188 35.71 13.53 -16.63
N LYS A 189 36.95 13.93 -16.35
CA LYS A 189 37.39 15.33 -16.38
C LYS A 189 37.35 15.91 -17.80
N HIS A 190 37.66 15.13 -18.84
CA HIS A 190 37.74 15.59 -20.22
C HIS A 190 36.36 15.75 -20.86
N ARG A 191 35.43 14.85 -20.52
CA ARG A 191 34.04 14.95 -20.98
C ARG A 191 33.18 15.88 -20.13
N HIS A 192 33.71 16.30 -18.97
CA HIS A 192 33.02 17.09 -17.95
C HIS A 192 31.77 16.39 -17.40
N LEU A 193 31.83 15.06 -17.28
CA LEU A 193 30.73 14.21 -16.85
C LEU A 193 31.04 13.57 -15.49
N ALA A 194 30.11 13.68 -14.56
CA ALA A 194 30.14 12.97 -13.28
C ALA A 194 28.93 12.05 -13.18
N VAL A 195 29.18 10.76 -12.96
CA VAL A 195 28.13 9.77 -12.67
C VAL A 195 28.04 9.62 -11.16
N PHE A 196 26.84 9.77 -10.62
CA PHE A 196 26.60 9.66 -9.18
C PHE A 196 25.32 8.90 -8.87
N GLU A 197 25.34 8.18 -7.74
CA GLU A 197 24.16 7.59 -7.14
C GLU A 197 23.63 8.52 -6.04
N THR A 198 22.31 8.68 -5.97
CA THR A 198 21.65 9.49 -4.94
C THR A 198 20.42 8.79 -4.40
N HIS A 199 20.37 8.59 -3.08
CA HIS A 199 19.19 8.11 -2.35
C HIS A 199 18.49 9.30 -1.70
N CYS A 200 17.22 9.50 -2.01
CA CYS A 200 16.52 10.72 -1.63
C CYS A 200 15.05 10.50 -1.26
N GLU A 201 14.50 11.49 -0.55
CA GLU A 201 13.09 11.59 -0.23
C GLU A 201 12.24 11.76 -1.51
N ALA A 202 11.00 11.28 -1.47
CA ALA A 202 10.05 11.50 -2.55
C ALA A 202 9.86 13.00 -2.89
N GLY A 203 9.85 13.29 -4.20
CA GLY A 203 9.71 14.65 -4.70
C GLY A 203 11.01 15.48 -4.69
N THR A 204 12.16 14.88 -4.40
CA THR A 204 13.46 15.47 -4.69
C THR A 204 13.66 15.58 -6.21
N TYR A 205 14.01 16.76 -6.71
CA TYR A 205 14.31 16.97 -8.12
C TYR A 205 15.80 16.81 -8.38
N ILE A 206 16.19 15.71 -9.03
CA ILE A 206 17.60 15.45 -9.38
C ILE A 206 18.12 16.49 -10.39
N ARG A 207 17.27 17.00 -11.28
CA ARG A 207 17.62 18.13 -12.16
C ARG A 207 18.06 19.36 -11.36
N THR A 208 17.34 19.70 -10.30
CA THR A 208 17.68 20.83 -9.42
C THR A 208 18.97 20.55 -8.63
N LEU A 209 19.17 19.31 -8.19
CA LEU A 209 20.42 18.87 -7.57
C LEU A 209 21.62 19.11 -8.50
N CYS A 210 21.54 18.72 -9.77
CA CYS A 210 22.61 18.95 -10.75
C CYS A 210 22.92 20.43 -10.96
N VAL A 211 21.89 21.29 -11.00
CA VAL A 211 22.07 22.75 -11.08
C VAL A 211 22.77 23.28 -9.83
N HIS A 212 22.35 22.84 -8.65
CA HIS A 212 22.98 23.25 -7.39
C HIS A 212 24.44 22.81 -7.29
N LEU A 213 24.77 21.60 -7.75
CA LEU A 213 26.16 21.13 -7.84
C LEU A 213 26.98 22.05 -8.75
N GLY A 214 26.45 22.41 -9.93
CA GLY A 214 27.08 23.36 -10.82
C GLY A 214 27.35 24.74 -10.18
N LEU A 215 26.38 25.26 -9.42
CA LEU A 215 26.51 26.55 -8.71
C LEU A 215 27.55 26.49 -7.58
N ILE A 216 27.56 25.41 -6.78
CA ILE A 216 28.54 25.22 -5.70
C ILE A 216 29.97 25.10 -6.26
N LEU A 217 30.12 24.46 -7.41
CA LEU A 217 31.42 24.30 -8.05
C LEU A 217 31.88 25.57 -8.79
N GLY A 218 30.98 26.50 -9.07
CA GLY A 218 31.24 27.79 -9.72
C GLY A 218 31.33 27.72 -11.26
N VAL A 219 31.30 26.52 -11.84
CA VAL A 219 31.39 26.31 -13.29
C VAL A 219 30.03 26.18 -13.96
N GLY A 220 28.95 26.01 -13.19
CA GLY A 220 27.64 25.66 -13.74
C GLY A 220 27.52 24.17 -14.08
N GLY A 221 26.29 23.70 -14.23
CA GLY A 221 26.04 22.28 -14.47
C GLY A 221 24.57 21.97 -14.67
N HIS A 222 24.31 20.86 -15.34
CA HIS A 222 22.97 20.38 -15.62
C HIS A 222 22.92 18.85 -15.68
N MET A 223 21.72 18.31 -15.59
CA MET A 223 21.48 16.88 -15.68
C MET A 223 21.46 16.46 -17.15
N GLU A 224 22.37 15.57 -17.53
CA GLU A 224 22.49 15.00 -18.88
C GLU A 224 21.52 13.84 -19.03
N GLU A 225 21.63 12.86 -18.13
CA GLU A 225 20.85 11.63 -18.12
C GLU A 225 20.48 11.25 -16.69
N LEU A 226 19.41 10.47 -16.55
CA LEU A 226 18.94 9.99 -15.26
C LEU A 226 18.26 8.64 -15.43
N ARG A 227 18.60 7.70 -14.54
CA ARG A 227 17.94 6.42 -14.40
C ARG A 227 17.50 6.23 -12.95
N ARG A 228 16.24 5.81 -12.75
CA ARG A 228 15.77 5.42 -11.42
C ARG A 228 16.04 3.94 -11.19
N ILE A 229 16.88 3.63 -10.21
CA ILE A 229 17.29 2.25 -9.92
C ILE A 229 16.49 1.64 -8.76
N ARG A 230 15.81 2.46 -7.95
CA ARG A 230 14.98 1.96 -6.83
C ARG A 230 13.78 2.85 -6.53
N THR A 231 12.65 2.20 -6.24
CA THR A 231 11.47 2.80 -5.64
C THR A 231 11.04 2.03 -4.39
N GLY A 232 11.14 2.67 -3.22
CA GLY A 232 10.80 2.02 -1.96
C GLY A 232 11.66 0.77 -1.74
N VAL A 233 10.99 -0.38 -1.62
CA VAL A 233 11.63 -1.68 -1.40
C VAL A 233 12.06 -2.40 -2.67
N ILE A 234 11.69 -1.89 -3.86
CA ILE A 234 11.92 -2.55 -5.14
C ILE A 234 13.01 -1.81 -5.91
N SER A 235 14.06 -2.53 -6.28
CA SER A 235 15.15 -2.08 -7.13
C SER A 235 15.03 -2.60 -8.57
N GLU A 236 15.93 -2.19 -9.45
CA GLU A 236 16.01 -2.71 -10.82
C GLU A 236 16.49 -4.16 -10.90
N ASP A 237 17.12 -4.69 -9.85
CA ASP A 237 17.50 -6.09 -9.75
C ASP A 237 16.30 -7.00 -9.38
N ASP A 238 15.20 -6.39 -8.91
CA ASP A 238 14.03 -7.11 -8.41
C ASP A 238 12.97 -7.28 -9.50
N HIS A 239 13.05 -8.39 -10.25
CA HIS A 239 12.00 -8.81 -11.19
C HIS A 239 11.60 -7.72 -12.21
N VAL A 240 12.58 -6.93 -12.67
CA VAL A 240 12.32 -5.89 -13.66
C VAL A 240 11.87 -6.52 -14.98
N SER A 241 10.86 -5.90 -15.60
CA SER A 241 10.33 -6.31 -16.90
C SER A 241 10.25 -5.10 -17.81
N THR A 242 10.46 -5.30 -19.10
CA THR A 242 10.27 -4.28 -20.14
C THR A 242 8.82 -4.26 -20.61
N MET A 243 8.45 -3.25 -21.41
CA MET A 243 7.15 -3.25 -22.08
C MET A 243 6.99 -4.39 -23.08
N HIS A 244 8.09 -4.84 -23.69
CA HIS A 244 8.08 -5.98 -24.61
C HIS A 244 7.71 -7.25 -23.86
N ASP A 245 8.32 -7.49 -22.70
CA ASP A 245 7.98 -8.65 -21.86
C ASP A 245 6.50 -8.67 -21.45
N VAL A 246 5.91 -7.51 -21.15
CA VAL A 246 4.48 -7.42 -20.81
C VAL A 246 3.59 -7.75 -22.01
N LEU A 247 3.95 -7.26 -23.20
CA LEU A 247 3.23 -7.53 -24.43
C LEU A 247 3.31 -9.02 -24.79
N ASP A 248 4.52 -9.58 -24.76
CA ASP A 248 4.78 -10.98 -25.11
C ASP A 248 4.12 -11.94 -24.11
N ALA A 249 4.16 -11.61 -22.81
CA ALA A 249 3.46 -12.38 -21.79
C ALA A 249 1.95 -12.40 -22.04
N GLN A 250 1.35 -11.24 -22.33
CA GLN A 250 -0.09 -11.17 -22.63
C GLN A 250 -0.43 -11.97 -23.89
N TRP A 251 0.36 -11.85 -24.95
CA TRP A 251 0.17 -12.59 -26.19
C TRP A 251 0.24 -14.11 -25.95
N LEU A 252 1.25 -14.57 -25.21
CA LEU A 252 1.43 -16.00 -24.90
C LEU A 252 0.21 -16.56 -24.16
N TYR A 253 -0.33 -15.83 -23.18
CA TYR A 253 -1.54 -16.26 -22.48
C TYR A 253 -2.79 -16.26 -23.37
N GLU A 254 -2.94 -15.27 -24.26
CA GLU A 254 -4.10 -15.21 -25.15
C GLU A 254 -4.10 -16.36 -26.16
N ASN A 255 -2.93 -16.69 -26.70
CA ASN A 255 -2.75 -17.65 -27.77
C ASN A 255 -2.55 -19.09 -27.28
N GLU A 256 -1.77 -19.30 -26.22
CA GLU A 256 -1.37 -20.63 -25.75
C GLU A 256 -1.96 -21.00 -24.38
N LYS A 257 -2.64 -20.06 -23.71
CA LYS A 257 -3.17 -20.22 -22.33
C LYS A 257 -2.10 -20.52 -21.28
N ASP A 258 -0.83 -20.23 -21.58
CA ASP A 258 0.26 -20.32 -20.62
C ASP A 258 0.30 -19.07 -19.72
N GLU A 259 0.13 -19.27 -18.41
CA GLU A 259 0.15 -18.20 -17.41
C GLU A 259 1.55 -17.88 -16.88
N THR A 260 2.55 -18.72 -17.17
CA THR A 260 3.87 -18.66 -16.53
C THR A 260 4.57 -17.33 -16.77
N TYR A 261 4.47 -16.79 -17.98
CA TYR A 261 5.12 -15.52 -18.32
C TYR A 261 4.39 -14.33 -17.67
N LEU A 262 3.05 -14.29 -17.64
CA LEU A 262 2.33 -13.26 -16.88
C LEU A 262 2.68 -13.29 -15.40
N ARG A 263 2.78 -14.48 -14.80
CA ARG A 263 3.14 -14.65 -13.38
C ARG A 263 4.60 -14.32 -13.09
N ARG A 264 5.44 -14.17 -14.12
CA ARG A 264 6.80 -13.66 -14.00
C ARG A 264 6.82 -12.12 -14.06
N VAL A 265 6.08 -11.53 -14.99
CA VAL A 265 6.06 -10.08 -15.24
C VAL A 265 5.24 -9.33 -14.18
N ILE A 266 4.12 -9.92 -13.76
CA ILE A 266 3.26 -9.38 -12.73
C ILE A 266 3.64 -10.02 -11.40
N LEU A 267 3.75 -9.21 -10.36
CA LEU A 267 4.08 -9.60 -9.01
C LEU A 267 2.91 -9.28 -8.08
N PRO A 268 2.65 -10.04 -7.00
CA PRO A 268 1.65 -9.66 -6.03
C PRO A 268 1.97 -8.33 -5.35
N CYS A 269 0.95 -7.51 -5.10
CA CYS A 269 1.12 -6.20 -4.47
C CYS A 269 1.74 -6.28 -3.07
N GLU A 270 1.69 -7.44 -2.41
CA GLU A 270 2.36 -7.75 -1.16
C GLU A 270 3.88 -7.52 -1.19
N TYR A 271 4.54 -7.62 -2.35
CA TYR A 271 5.96 -7.28 -2.51
C TYR A 271 6.25 -5.83 -2.08
N LEU A 272 5.30 -4.93 -2.28
CA LEU A 272 5.41 -3.51 -1.94
C LEU A 272 5.31 -3.23 -0.44
N LEU A 273 4.98 -4.25 0.35
CA LEU A 273 4.60 -4.15 1.75
C LEU A 273 5.56 -4.89 2.69
N THR A 274 6.65 -5.47 2.16
CA THR A 274 7.59 -6.33 2.90
C THR A 274 8.42 -5.59 3.95
N ASN A 275 8.52 -4.26 3.87
CA ASN A 275 9.20 -3.42 4.86
C ASN A 275 8.30 -2.96 6.03
N TYR A 276 6.99 -3.24 5.97
CA TYR A 276 6.09 -2.84 7.05
C TYR A 276 6.07 -3.90 8.14
N LYS A 277 6.00 -3.45 9.40
CA LYS A 277 5.68 -4.33 10.53
C LYS A 277 4.27 -4.90 10.33
N ARG A 278 4.09 -6.17 10.67
CA ARG A 278 2.91 -6.95 10.35
C ARG A 278 2.07 -7.22 11.58
N VAL A 279 0.76 -7.24 11.36
CA VAL A 279 -0.23 -7.73 12.32
C VAL A 279 -1.13 -8.73 11.60
N VAL A 280 -1.18 -9.95 12.13
CA VAL A 280 -2.02 -11.03 11.59
C VAL A 280 -3.41 -10.93 12.21
N VAL A 281 -4.41 -10.82 11.34
CA VAL A 281 -5.82 -10.73 11.70
C VAL A 281 -6.46 -12.11 11.62
N LYS A 282 -7.26 -12.47 12.63
CA LYS A 282 -8.07 -13.70 12.58
C LYS A 282 -9.04 -13.65 11.42
N ASP A 283 -9.21 -14.78 10.71
CA ASP A 283 -10.07 -14.91 9.53
C ASP A 283 -11.50 -14.35 9.77
N SER A 284 -12.05 -14.51 10.98
CA SER A 284 -13.38 -14.01 11.37
C SER A 284 -13.51 -12.49 11.43
N ALA A 285 -12.40 -11.75 11.58
CA ALA A 285 -12.36 -10.30 11.68
C ALA A 285 -11.96 -9.61 10.36
N VAL A 286 -11.45 -10.37 9.38
CA VAL A 286 -10.95 -9.83 8.10
C VAL A 286 -12.02 -9.00 7.38
N ASN A 287 -13.24 -9.53 7.23
CA ASN A 287 -14.31 -8.81 6.53
C ASN A 287 -14.63 -7.47 7.19
N ALA A 288 -14.71 -7.42 8.53
CA ALA A 288 -14.99 -6.17 9.25
C ALA A 288 -13.93 -5.09 8.93
N VAL A 289 -12.64 -5.48 8.90
CA VAL A 289 -11.55 -4.58 8.50
C VAL A 289 -11.70 -4.13 7.03
N CYS A 290 -12.14 -5.00 6.13
CA CYS A 290 -12.43 -4.62 4.73
C CYS A 290 -13.57 -3.59 4.60
N TYR A 291 -14.50 -3.55 5.56
CA TYR A 291 -15.54 -2.51 5.67
C TYR A 291 -15.05 -1.22 6.35
N GLY A 292 -13.80 -1.19 6.81
CA GLY A 292 -13.20 -0.03 7.49
C GLY A 292 -13.39 -0.02 9.00
N ALA A 293 -13.84 -1.13 9.59
CA ALA A 293 -13.88 -1.25 11.04
C ALA A 293 -12.46 -1.24 11.63
N LYS A 294 -12.34 -0.75 12.86
CA LYS A 294 -11.10 -0.79 13.62
C LYS A 294 -10.78 -2.25 13.97
N LEU A 295 -9.50 -2.62 13.95
CA LEU A 295 -9.07 -3.92 14.45
C LEU A 295 -9.07 -3.87 15.98
N MET A 296 -9.83 -4.76 16.60
CA MET A 296 -9.93 -4.88 18.06
C MET A 296 -9.07 -6.06 18.55
N ILE A 297 -8.68 -6.05 19.84
CA ILE A 297 -7.89 -7.13 20.47
C ILE A 297 -8.44 -8.55 20.18
N PRO A 298 -9.76 -8.83 20.22
CA PRO A 298 -10.27 -10.16 19.91
C PRO A 298 -9.97 -10.67 18.48
N GLY A 299 -9.75 -9.75 17.53
CA GLY A 299 -9.40 -10.05 16.15
C GLY A 299 -7.90 -10.21 15.90
N LEU A 300 -7.05 -9.95 16.90
CA LEU A 300 -5.60 -10.07 16.81
C LEU A 300 -5.16 -11.54 16.97
N SER A 301 -4.33 -12.04 16.05
CA SER A 301 -3.70 -13.36 16.17
C SER A 301 -2.22 -13.25 16.50
N ARG A 302 -1.44 -12.55 15.67
CA ARG A 302 0.00 -12.36 15.83
C ARG A 302 0.42 -10.93 15.49
N PHE A 303 1.57 -10.49 15.98
CA PHE A 303 2.13 -9.18 15.68
C PHE A 303 3.65 -9.19 15.72
N ASP A 304 4.28 -8.37 14.85
CA ASP A 304 5.73 -8.17 14.86
C ASP A 304 6.19 -7.42 16.11
N ASN A 305 7.47 -7.58 16.45
CA ASN A 305 8.13 -6.82 17.51
C ASN A 305 8.42 -5.37 17.10
N GLY A 306 8.58 -4.51 18.11
CA GLY A 306 9.01 -3.13 17.94
C GLY A 306 7.98 -2.20 17.30
N ILE A 307 6.71 -2.60 17.19
CA ILE A 307 5.60 -1.72 16.81
C ILE A 307 5.43 -0.63 17.88
N GLU A 308 5.47 0.63 17.44
CA GLU A 308 5.17 1.81 18.24
C GLU A 308 3.82 2.42 17.85
N ARG A 309 3.26 3.26 18.72
CA ARG A 309 2.01 3.96 18.43
C ARG A 309 2.19 4.88 17.22
N ASP A 310 1.14 4.97 16.39
CA ASP A 310 1.10 5.73 15.13
C ASP A 310 2.01 5.20 14.01
N ASP A 311 2.75 4.11 14.24
CA ASP A 311 3.46 3.40 13.17
C ASP A 311 2.48 2.98 12.08
N VAL A 312 2.92 3.09 10.83
CA VAL A 312 2.20 2.50 9.71
C VAL A 312 2.55 1.01 9.67
N ILE A 313 1.55 0.16 9.83
CA ILE A 313 1.67 -1.29 9.83
C ILE A 313 0.84 -1.90 8.70
N VAL A 314 1.15 -3.14 8.33
CA VAL A 314 0.34 -3.94 7.39
C VAL A 314 -0.48 -4.98 8.16
N LEU A 315 -1.79 -4.98 7.92
CA LEU A 315 -2.70 -6.00 8.41
C LEU A 315 -2.76 -7.13 7.37
N ILE A 316 -2.46 -8.36 7.79
CA ILE A 316 -2.41 -9.53 6.90
C ILE A 316 -3.34 -10.65 7.38
N THR A 317 -3.79 -11.48 6.45
CA THR A 317 -4.50 -12.73 6.78
C THR A 317 -3.51 -13.81 7.22
N THR A 318 -4.02 -14.92 7.73
CA THR A 318 -3.21 -16.13 8.03
C THR A 318 -2.57 -16.76 6.78
N LYS A 319 -3.05 -16.40 5.58
CA LYS A 319 -2.52 -16.80 4.27
C LYS A 319 -1.51 -15.81 3.67
N GLY A 320 -1.23 -14.71 4.38
CA GLY A 320 -0.27 -13.70 3.93
C GLY A 320 -0.83 -12.64 2.98
N GLU A 321 -2.15 -12.56 2.82
CA GLU A 321 -2.78 -11.55 1.97
C GLU A 321 -2.80 -10.20 2.67
N ALA A 322 -2.50 -9.13 1.95
CA ALA A 322 -2.59 -7.78 2.50
C ALA A 322 -4.05 -7.31 2.59
N ILE A 323 -4.56 -7.16 3.82
CA ILE A 323 -5.91 -6.68 4.09
C ILE A 323 -5.95 -5.15 3.95
N ALA A 324 -5.08 -4.47 4.70
CA ALA A 324 -5.03 -3.02 4.78
C ALA A 324 -3.68 -2.52 5.29
N LEU A 325 -3.30 -1.30 4.89
CA LEU A 325 -2.38 -0.49 5.69
C LEU A 325 -3.16 0.17 6.82
N ALA A 326 -2.59 0.19 8.02
CA ALA A 326 -3.22 0.74 9.22
C ALA A 326 -2.22 1.56 10.05
N TYR A 327 -2.76 2.44 10.90
CA TYR A 327 -2.00 3.07 11.98
C TYR A 327 -2.15 2.20 13.23
N ALA A 328 -1.02 1.87 13.86
CA ALA A 328 -1.01 1.18 15.14
C ALA A 328 -1.54 2.11 16.25
N GLU A 329 -2.52 1.65 17.01
CA GLU A 329 -3.07 2.40 18.16
C GLU A 329 -2.48 1.91 19.49
N MET A 330 -1.70 0.83 19.45
CA MET A 330 -1.04 0.19 20.58
C MET A 330 0.41 -0.16 20.22
N SER A 331 1.31 0.00 21.18
CA SER A 331 2.69 -0.50 21.08
C SER A 331 2.77 -2.02 21.29
N THR A 332 3.90 -2.62 20.97
CA THR A 332 4.16 -4.06 21.15
C THR A 332 3.87 -4.54 22.57
N SER A 333 4.29 -3.78 23.59
CA SER A 333 4.05 -4.11 25.00
C SER A 333 2.56 -4.06 25.36
N GLN A 334 1.82 -3.10 24.80
CA GLN A 334 0.38 -2.99 25.00
C GLN A 334 -0.36 -4.16 24.33
N LEU A 335 -0.01 -4.50 23.08
CA LEU A 335 -0.60 -5.63 22.36
C LEU A 335 -0.43 -6.96 23.11
N ALA A 336 0.67 -7.11 23.85
CA ALA A 336 0.94 -8.30 24.66
C ALA A 336 0.13 -8.36 25.97
N SER A 337 -0.18 -7.22 26.58
CA SER A 337 -0.69 -7.15 27.97
C SER A 337 -2.17 -6.80 28.11
N VAL A 338 -2.75 -6.05 27.17
CA VAL A 338 -4.12 -5.52 27.31
C VAL A 338 -5.19 -6.52 26.88
N ASP A 339 -6.28 -6.61 27.65
CA ASP A 339 -7.39 -7.53 27.36
C ASP A 339 -8.42 -6.97 26.35
N HIS A 340 -8.47 -5.65 26.22
CA HIS A 340 -9.47 -4.95 25.41
C HIS A 340 -8.88 -3.67 24.81
N GLY A 341 -9.49 -3.20 23.72
CA GLY A 341 -9.12 -1.97 23.05
C GLY A 341 -8.88 -2.12 21.54
N ILE A 342 -8.52 -1.00 20.93
CA ILE A 342 -8.26 -0.89 19.49
C ILE A 342 -6.78 -1.16 19.23
N VAL A 343 -6.50 -2.17 18.42
CA VAL A 343 -5.15 -2.52 17.97
C VAL A 343 -4.68 -1.58 16.87
N ALA A 344 -5.54 -1.36 15.87
CA ALA A 344 -5.18 -0.59 14.69
C ALA A 344 -6.39 0.07 14.02
N ARG A 345 -6.16 1.24 13.43
CA ARG A 345 -7.14 1.97 12.61
C ARG A 345 -6.72 1.93 11.15
N SER A 346 -7.62 1.47 10.27
CA SER A 346 -7.32 1.36 8.85
C SER A 346 -6.98 2.72 8.23
N LYS A 347 -5.81 2.80 7.59
CA LYS A 347 -5.37 3.93 6.77
C LYS A 347 -5.83 3.75 5.33
N ARG A 348 -5.70 2.53 4.80
CA ARG A 348 -6.07 2.18 3.43
C ARG A 348 -6.39 0.69 3.32
N VAL A 349 -7.65 0.36 3.11
CA VAL A 349 -8.09 -1.01 2.82
C VAL A 349 -7.70 -1.39 1.39
N ILE A 350 -7.05 -2.54 1.24
CA ILE A 350 -6.53 -3.09 -0.03
C ILE A 350 -7.42 -4.23 -0.52
N MET A 351 -7.71 -5.20 0.35
CA MET A 351 -8.55 -6.36 0.07
C MET A 351 -9.99 -5.95 -0.26
N ASP A 352 -10.64 -6.72 -1.12
CA ASP A 352 -12.05 -6.53 -1.42
C ASP A 352 -12.94 -6.88 -0.24
N ARG A 353 -14.12 -6.25 -0.25
CA ARG A 353 -15.18 -6.63 0.67
C ARG A 353 -15.69 -8.00 0.27
N ASP A 354 -16.09 -8.78 1.26
CA ASP A 354 -16.72 -10.09 1.07
C ASP A 354 -15.83 -11.17 0.41
N THR A 355 -14.52 -10.91 0.25
CA THR A 355 -13.51 -11.97 0.02
C THR A 355 -13.53 -12.98 1.17
N TYR A 356 -13.71 -12.48 2.39
CA TYR A 356 -14.02 -13.28 3.58
C TYR A 356 -15.48 -13.06 3.98
N PRO A 357 -16.22 -14.08 4.43
CA PRO A 357 -17.62 -13.94 4.82
C PRO A 357 -17.77 -13.10 6.09
N ARG A 358 -18.92 -12.47 6.23
CA ARG A 358 -19.30 -11.75 7.46
C ARG A 358 -19.58 -12.76 8.58
N ARG A 359 -18.65 -12.88 9.54
CA ARG A 359 -18.86 -13.66 10.76
C ARG A 359 -19.29 -12.82 11.96
N TRP A 360 -18.96 -11.54 11.96
CA TRP A 360 -19.56 -10.61 12.91
C TRP A 360 -21.00 -10.36 12.47
N GLY A 361 -21.93 -10.95 13.21
CA GLY A 361 -23.35 -10.67 13.04
C GLY A 361 -23.66 -9.21 13.34
N LEU A 362 -24.94 -8.85 13.14
CA LEU A 362 -25.48 -7.63 13.71
C LEU A 362 -25.14 -7.62 15.21
N GLY A 363 -24.70 -6.49 15.77
CA GLY A 363 -24.54 -6.37 17.23
C GLY A 363 -25.86 -6.61 17.96
N PRO A 364 -25.88 -6.81 19.29
CA PRO A 364 -27.09 -7.15 20.04
C PRO A 364 -28.27 -6.22 19.74
N VAL A 365 -27.99 -4.91 19.63
CA VAL A 365 -28.96 -3.88 19.28
C VAL A 365 -29.49 -4.04 17.85
N ALA A 366 -28.64 -4.39 16.90
CA ALA A 366 -29.02 -4.53 15.50
C ALA A 366 -29.74 -5.86 15.20
N VAL A 367 -29.46 -6.92 15.97
CA VAL A 367 -30.26 -8.16 16.00
C VAL A 367 -31.65 -7.87 16.59
N LYS A 368 -31.70 -7.18 17.74
CA LYS A 368 -32.95 -6.74 18.36
C LYS A 368 -33.76 -5.85 17.42
N LYS A 369 -33.11 -4.87 16.74
CA LYS A 369 -33.73 -4.03 15.71
C LYS A 369 -34.38 -4.86 14.62
N ARG A 370 -33.65 -5.83 14.07
CA ARG A 370 -34.15 -6.70 12.99
C ARG A 370 -35.29 -7.61 13.46
N SER A 371 -35.23 -8.15 14.69
CA SER A 371 -36.34 -8.91 15.28
C SER A 371 -37.56 -8.02 15.44
N MET A 372 -37.41 -6.85 16.03
CA MET A 372 -38.51 -5.91 16.25
C MET A 372 -39.13 -5.39 14.96
N MET A 373 -38.35 -5.23 13.88
CA MET A 373 -38.89 -4.93 12.54
C MET A 373 -39.70 -6.11 11.98
N LYS A 374 -39.28 -7.36 12.24
CA LYS A 374 -40.02 -8.57 11.83
C LYS A 374 -41.31 -8.73 12.63
N ASP A 375 -41.29 -8.37 13.91
CA ASP A 375 -42.43 -8.44 14.84
C ASP A 375 -43.39 -7.24 14.68
N GLY A 376 -43.14 -6.34 13.73
CA GLY A 376 -43.98 -5.16 13.46
C GLY A 376 -43.93 -4.07 14.54
N LEU A 377 -42.98 -4.18 15.49
CA LEU A 377 -42.76 -3.22 16.57
C LEU A 377 -41.94 -2.00 16.11
N LEU A 378 -41.25 -2.10 14.96
CA LEU A 378 -40.55 -1.01 14.28
C LEU A 378 -40.99 -0.95 12.82
N ASP A 379 -40.91 0.22 12.18
CA ASP A 379 -41.25 0.36 10.76
C ASP A 379 -40.20 -0.29 9.83
N LYS A 380 -40.46 -0.30 8.52
CA LYS A 380 -39.54 -0.85 7.49
C LYS A 380 -38.18 -0.15 7.40
N TYR A 381 -38.03 1.01 8.04
CA TYR A 381 -36.79 1.77 8.14
C TYR A 381 -36.15 1.66 9.53
N GLY A 382 -36.76 0.89 10.44
CA GLY A 382 -36.29 0.66 11.81
C GLY A 382 -36.59 1.80 12.78
N ARG A 383 -37.58 2.64 12.47
CA ARG A 383 -38.05 3.74 13.33
C ARG A 383 -39.12 3.25 14.30
N PRO A 384 -39.23 3.87 15.49
CA PRO A 384 -40.26 3.50 16.44
C PRO A 384 -41.68 3.81 15.96
N GLN A 385 -42.61 2.96 16.37
CA GLN A 385 -44.05 3.06 16.19
C GLN A 385 -44.74 3.14 17.57
N ALA A 386 -46.06 3.35 17.58
CA ALA A 386 -46.84 3.44 18.81
C ALA A 386 -46.76 2.17 19.68
N ASN A 387 -46.53 1.01 19.07
CA ASN A 387 -46.39 -0.28 19.73
C ASN A 387 -44.93 -0.63 20.10
N THR A 388 -43.95 0.27 19.91
CA THR A 388 -42.55 -0.01 20.26
C THR A 388 -42.36 -0.05 21.78
N PRO A 389 -41.87 -1.17 22.35
CA PRO A 389 -41.57 -1.31 23.77
C PRO A 389 -40.62 -0.25 24.35
N SER A 390 -40.82 0.12 25.63
CA SER A 390 -40.03 1.17 26.29
C SER A 390 -38.56 0.81 26.52
N ASP A 391 -38.21 -0.47 26.47
CA ASP A 391 -36.85 -1.02 26.61
C ASP A 391 -36.04 -0.96 25.30
N TRP A 392 -36.63 -0.43 24.22
CA TRP A 392 -35.92 -0.03 23.00
C TRP A 392 -35.22 1.33 23.15
N TYR A 393 -35.64 2.11 24.15
CA TYR A 393 -35.12 3.44 24.45
C TYR A 393 -34.19 3.34 25.66
N TYR A 394 -33.02 3.98 25.60
CA TYR A 394 -32.13 4.12 26.73
C TYR A 394 -32.40 5.42 27.46
N VAL A 395 -32.11 5.48 28.77
CA VAL A 395 -32.18 6.71 29.54
C VAL A 395 -30.91 7.51 29.27
N ASP A 396 -31.05 8.69 28.67
CA ASP A 396 -29.93 9.60 28.52
C ASP A 396 -29.53 10.24 29.86
N TYR A 397 -28.38 10.93 29.87
CA TYR A 397 -27.88 11.63 31.07
C TYR A 397 -28.85 12.69 31.63
N GLY A 398 -29.87 13.10 30.87
CA GLY A 398 -30.91 14.04 31.28
C GLY A 398 -32.17 13.36 31.86
N GLY A 399 -32.18 12.04 32.00
CA GLY A 399 -33.31 11.28 32.53
C GLY A 399 -34.43 11.01 31.51
N VAL A 400 -34.21 11.33 30.24
CA VAL A 400 -35.21 11.13 29.17
C VAL A 400 -34.91 9.82 28.44
N LYS A 401 -35.96 9.01 28.19
CA LYS A 401 -35.83 7.78 27.39
C LYS A 401 -35.74 8.13 25.90
N SER A 402 -34.56 8.00 25.31
CA SER A 402 -34.30 8.24 23.88
C SER A 402 -33.67 7.01 23.21
N ASN A 403 -33.89 6.84 21.90
CA ASN A 403 -33.21 5.79 21.13
C ASN A 403 -31.92 6.33 20.47
N ALA A 404 -31.14 5.46 19.83
CA ALA A 404 -29.85 5.83 19.18
C ALA A 404 -29.99 6.83 18.02
N GLU A 405 -31.21 7.12 17.58
CA GLU A 405 -31.54 8.11 16.54
C GLU A 405 -32.09 9.42 17.14
N GLY A 406 -32.09 9.55 18.48
CA GLY A 406 -32.54 10.74 19.20
C GLY A 406 -34.07 10.86 19.34
N VAL A 407 -34.82 9.80 19.07
CA VAL A 407 -36.29 9.80 19.21
C VAL A 407 -36.67 9.52 20.66
N GLN A 408 -37.46 10.42 21.26
CA GLN A 408 -37.95 10.29 22.63
C GLN A 408 -39.11 9.30 22.73
N TYR A 409 -39.17 8.55 23.83
CA TYR A 409 -40.25 7.62 24.12
C TYR A 409 -41.58 8.36 24.30
N GLY A 410 -42.60 7.98 23.52
CA GLY A 410 -43.95 8.57 23.59
C GLY A 410 -44.19 9.75 22.66
N GLU A 411 -43.17 10.28 21.97
CA GLU A 411 -43.37 11.29 20.93
C GLU A 411 -43.70 10.65 19.57
N ALA A 412 -44.68 11.23 18.85
CA ALA A 412 -44.99 10.81 17.49
C ALA A 412 -43.77 11.07 16.56
N PRO A 413 -43.44 10.13 15.65
CA PRO A 413 -42.27 10.28 14.79
C PRO A 413 -42.39 11.56 13.96
N ARG A 414 -41.47 12.52 14.17
CA ARG A 414 -41.41 13.73 13.34
C ARG A 414 -41.23 13.29 11.88
N LYS A 415 -42.21 13.58 11.03
CA LYS A 415 -42.06 13.45 9.58
C LYS A 415 -40.83 14.26 9.18
N SER A 416 -39.85 13.62 8.55
CA SER A 416 -38.67 14.30 8.06
C SER A 416 -39.12 15.40 7.09
N THR A 417 -39.09 16.65 7.52
CA THR A 417 -39.06 17.77 6.60
C THR A 417 -37.76 17.65 5.83
N LYS A 418 -37.85 17.38 4.53
CA LYS A 418 -36.71 17.57 3.63
C LYS A 418 -36.21 18.99 3.86
N ARG A 419 -34.96 19.16 4.31
CA ARG A 419 -34.28 20.44 4.18
C ARG A 419 -34.41 20.86 2.71
N PRO A 420 -34.93 22.05 2.39
CA PRO A 420 -34.83 22.56 1.03
C PRO A 420 -33.35 22.59 0.68
N ARG A 421 -32.99 22.11 -0.51
CA ARG A 421 -31.69 22.46 -1.12
C ARG A 421 -31.70 23.98 -1.23
N SER A 422 -30.75 24.65 -0.58
CA SER A 422 -30.44 26.04 -0.88
C SER A 422 -30.02 26.10 -2.34
N ALA A 423 -30.88 26.71 -3.16
CA ALA A 423 -30.54 27.19 -4.47
C ALA A 423 -29.82 28.52 -4.26
N GLU A 424 -28.51 28.47 -4.07
CA GLU A 424 -27.61 29.61 -4.12
C GLU A 424 -26.20 29.05 -4.29
N GLU A 425 -25.71 29.18 -5.53
CA GLU A 425 -24.32 29.16 -6.02
C GLU A 425 -24.28 28.58 -7.45
N GLU A 426 -25.10 29.18 -8.32
CA GLU A 426 -24.74 29.43 -9.72
C GLU A 426 -24.44 30.93 -9.83
N SER A 427 -23.20 31.33 -9.56
CA SER A 427 -22.56 32.55 -10.09
C SER A 427 -21.09 32.61 -9.66
N GLU A 428 -20.21 32.71 -10.65
CA GLU A 428 -18.73 32.87 -10.68
C GLU A 428 -17.85 31.63 -10.93
#